data_AF-A0A8J5VBA6-F1
#
_entry.id   AF-A0A8J5VBA6-F1
#
_cell.length_a   1.000
_cell.length_b   1.000
_cell.length_c   1.000
_cell.angle_alpha   90.00
_cell.angle_beta   90.00
_cell.angle_gamma   90.00
#
_symmetry.space_group_name_H-M   'P 1'
#
loop_
_entity.id
_entity.type
_entity.pdbx_description
1 polymer ?
#
loop_
_entity_poly.entity_id
_entity_poly.type
_entity_poly.pdbx_seq_one_letter_code
_entity_poly.pdbx_strand_id
1 'polypeptide(L)'
;MGKLLCDSAAAAVVADALPASTAPAPPPPLLTWSSPSAESATPTGWTAVWALEDQQRRRLLRIWERGVAWKPPTSLPLPPLIFRLDHAGEVDADGNCLFTAARRAAAAKPDARDLRHRTVRRFADVYASAPAPDRDAIDEAVRHLYAPDLKAGWGVHVVQELKLLAPKAHRDAIDAAIRDLVDLGIQREMAAESIYKERCIAVDNGDSWAKYMSVSGSAEDEHDIITLQYTEEGLLTVDENRDGHAAAFGDDIAIECLATEFKREVYVVQAHGADAMVDEDNCVFFLPHRPRGEICEPPIFLFMKGTGANMLLTRA
;
A
#
# COMPACT_ATOMS: atom_id res chain seq x y z
N MET A 1 12.61 -4.36 9.02
CA MET A 1 12.39 -3.85 10.39
C MET A 1 13.16 -2.54 10.52
N GLY A 2 12.48 -1.45 10.84
CA GLY A 2 13.09 -0.11 10.92
C GLY A 2 12.01 0.97 10.76
N LYS A 3 11.15 1.12 11.78
CA LYS A 3 10.22 2.24 11.87
C LYS A 3 11.03 3.52 12.02
N LEU A 4 11.05 4.36 11.00
CA LEU A 4 11.65 5.67 11.09
C LEU A 4 10.77 6.57 11.96
N LEU A 5 11.25 6.77 13.19
CA LEU A 5 10.97 7.90 14.07
C LEU A 5 9.49 8.10 14.47
N CYS A 6 9.03 7.27 15.41
CA CYS A 6 8.05 7.69 16.42
C CYS A 6 8.35 6.93 17.72
N ASP A 7 8.41 7.67 18.82
CA ASP A 7 8.74 7.19 20.16
C ASP A 7 8.01 5.89 20.53
N SER A 8 8.80 4.95 21.02
CA SER A 8 8.38 3.67 21.57
C SER A 8 7.45 3.86 22.77
N ALA A 9 6.13 3.73 22.57
CA ALA A 9 5.19 3.23 23.57
C ALA A 9 3.78 2.99 22.98
N ALA A 10 3.59 1.85 22.30
CA ALA A 10 2.29 1.18 22.21
C ALA A 10 2.47 -0.22 21.61
N ALA A 11 3.05 -1.14 22.39
CA ALA A 11 2.79 -2.55 22.15
C ALA A 11 1.32 -2.82 22.50
N ALA A 12 0.54 -3.31 21.55
CA ALA A 12 -0.80 -3.82 21.82
C ALA A 12 -0.65 -5.03 22.76
N VAL A 13 -1.03 -4.83 24.03
CA VAL A 13 -1.05 -5.90 25.03
C VAL A 13 -2.22 -6.82 24.68
N VAL A 14 -1.89 -8.05 24.28
CA VAL A 14 -2.84 -9.16 24.27
C VAL A 14 -3.26 -9.37 25.73
N ALA A 15 -4.55 -9.20 26.01
CA ALA A 15 -5.08 -9.18 27.37
C ALA A 15 -4.79 -10.51 28.09
N ASP A 16 -3.84 -10.47 29.03
CA ASP A 16 -3.66 -11.51 30.03
C ASP A 16 -4.83 -11.44 31.04
N ALA A 17 -5.32 -12.60 31.44
CA ALA A 17 -6.50 -12.74 32.29
C ALA A 17 -6.27 -12.10 33.67
N LEU A 18 -7.13 -11.14 34.04
CA LEU A 18 -7.17 -10.56 35.39
C LEU A 18 -8.52 -10.87 36.09
N PRO A 19 -8.52 -10.93 37.43
CA PRO A 19 -9.44 -11.74 38.21
C PRO A 19 -10.83 -11.10 38.38
N ALA A 20 -11.78 -11.92 38.83
CA ALA A 20 -13.20 -11.61 38.89
C ALA A 20 -13.57 -10.45 39.84
N SER A 21 -14.60 -9.72 39.40
CA SER A 21 -15.58 -8.92 40.15
C SER A 21 -15.36 -7.41 40.26
N THR A 22 -16.17 -6.66 39.50
CA THR A 22 -17.33 -5.89 40.02
C THR A 22 -18.18 -5.44 38.82
N ALA A 23 -19.47 -5.20 39.03
CA ALA A 23 -20.54 -5.12 38.03
C ALA A 23 -20.20 -4.42 36.69
N PRO A 24 -20.70 -4.92 35.53
CA PRO A 24 -20.35 -4.35 34.24
C PRO A 24 -20.89 -2.93 34.11
N ALA A 25 -19.99 -1.97 33.86
CA ALA A 25 -20.37 -0.69 33.30
C ALA A 25 -21.12 -0.92 31.97
N PRO A 26 -22.14 -0.10 31.64
CA PRO A 26 -22.85 -0.25 30.38
C PRO A 26 -21.83 -0.18 29.22
N PRO A 27 -21.96 -1.04 28.19
CA PRO A 27 -21.06 -0.97 27.05
C PRO A 27 -21.09 0.45 26.48
N PRO A 28 -19.93 1.01 26.07
CA PRO A 28 -19.91 2.31 25.43
C PRO A 28 -20.90 2.29 24.26
N PRO A 29 -21.69 3.36 24.07
CA PRO A 29 -22.69 3.38 23.01
C PRO A 29 -22.01 3.14 21.67
N LEU A 30 -22.45 2.11 20.96
CA LEU A 30 -22.14 1.92 19.55
C LEU A 30 -22.77 3.10 18.80
N LEU A 31 -21.97 4.13 18.53
CA LEU A 31 -22.40 5.24 17.68
C LEU A 31 -22.42 4.72 16.25
N THR A 32 -23.57 4.20 15.82
CA THR A 32 -23.89 3.97 14.42
C THR A 32 -24.15 5.32 13.77
N TRP A 33 -23.25 5.74 12.88
CA TRP A 33 -23.51 6.93 12.07
C TRP A 33 -24.64 6.59 11.09
N SER A 34 -25.67 7.42 11.02
CA SER A 34 -26.84 7.15 10.17
C SER A 34 -26.46 7.28 8.69
N SER A 35 -26.47 6.15 7.98
CA SER A 35 -26.36 6.10 6.53
C SER A 35 -27.62 6.71 5.86
N PRO A 36 -27.50 7.51 4.79
CA PRO A 36 -28.63 7.73 3.90
C PRO A 36 -28.79 6.48 3.02
N SER A 37 -29.82 5.69 3.31
CA SER A 37 -30.24 4.44 2.65
C SER A 37 -29.69 3.16 3.29
N ALA A 38 -30.26 2.80 4.44
CA ALA A 38 -30.09 1.49 5.06
C ALA A 38 -31.16 0.53 4.52
N GLU A 39 -30.84 -0.22 3.46
CA GLU A 39 -31.51 -1.48 3.17
C GLU A 39 -30.56 -2.63 3.56
N SER A 40 -30.88 -3.28 4.69
CA SER A 40 -30.45 -4.61 5.13
C SER A 40 -29.09 -5.13 4.65
N ALA A 41 -27.99 -4.74 5.30
CA ALA A 41 -26.70 -5.41 5.12
C ALA A 41 -26.68 -6.73 5.91
N THR A 42 -26.94 -7.85 5.23
CA THR A 42 -26.64 -9.20 5.74
C THR A 42 -25.12 -9.39 5.83
N PRO A 43 -24.58 -10.29 6.70
CA PRO A 43 -23.15 -10.62 6.80
C PRO A 43 -22.54 -11.23 5.51
N THR A 44 -23.28 -11.22 4.40
CA THR A 44 -22.97 -11.87 3.12
C THR A 44 -21.77 -11.25 2.38
N GLY A 45 -21.35 -10.04 2.76
CA GLY A 45 -20.25 -9.35 2.10
C GLY A 45 -18.96 -10.18 2.08
N TRP A 46 -18.55 -10.75 3.23
CA TRP A 46 -17.30 -11.51 3.37
C TRP A 46 -17.40 -12.95 2.86
N THR A 47 -18.58 -13.55 2.90
CA THR A 47 -18.80 -14.91 2.35
C THR A 47 -18.82 -14.93 0.83
N ALA A 48 -19.07 -13.79 0.18
CA ALA A 48 -19.05 -13.65 -1.27
C ALA A 48 -17.65 -13.36 -1.87
N VAL A 49 -16.66 -12.96 -1.06
CA VAL A 49 -15.31 -12.60 -1.56
C VAL A 49 -14.54 -13.85 -1.96
N TRP A 50 -14.65 -14.29 -3.21
CA TRP A 50 -14.09 -15.56 -3.72
C TRP A 50 -12.61 -15.77 -3.37
N ALA A 51 -11.82 -14.69 -3.32
CA ALA A 51 -10.39 -14.75 -3.04
C ALA A 51 -10.06 -15.18 -1.61
N LEU A 52 -10.97 -15.08 -0.62
CA LEU A 52 -10.69 -15.45 0.76
C LEU A 52 -10.76 -16.96 1.02
N GLU A 53 -9.78 -17.46 1.78
CA GLU A 53 -9.82 -18.80 2.36
C GLU A 53 -10.78 -18.85 3.54
N ASP A 54 -11.27 -20.06 3.87
CA ASP A 54 -12.27 -20.24 4.93
C ASP A 54 -11.79 -19.73 6.29
N GLN A 55 -10.51 -19.92 6.62
CA GLN A 55 -9.88 -19.41 7.84
C GLN A 55 -9.97 -17.87 7.91
N GLN A 56 -9.66 -17.19 6.81
CA GLN A 56 -9.70 -15.73 6.72
C GLN A 56 -11.13 -15.22 6.82
N ARG A 57 -12.09 -15.88 6.15
CA ARG A 57 -13.52 -15.53 6.24
C ARG A 57 -14.03 -15.65 7.67
N ARG A 58 -13.74 -16.76 8.35
CA ARG A 58 -14.12 -16.96 9.77
C ARG A 58 -13.54 -15.86 10.65
N ARG A 59 -12.27 -15.49 10.46
CA ARG A 59 -11.63 -14.43 11.25
C ARG A 59 -12.24 -13.06 10.98
N LEU A 60 -12.47 -12.69 9.73
CA LEU A 60 -13.08 -11.42 9.34
C LEU A 60 -14.53 -11.32 9.84
N LEU A 61 -15.30 -12.41 9.80
CA LEU A 61 -16.64 -12.46 10.40
C LEU A 61 -16.60 -12.25 11.92
N ARG A 62 -15.66 -12.88 12.64
CA ARG A 62 -15.47 -12.62 14.08
C ARG A 62 -15.10 -11.16 14.37
N ILE A 63 -14.25 -10.55 13.54
CA ILE A 63 -13.90 -9.12 13.66
C ILE A 63 -15.13 -8.25 13.41
N TRP A 64 -15.93 -8.58 12.40
CA TRP A 64 -17.17 -7.86 12.08
C TRP A 64 -18.22 -7.95 13.20
N GLU A 65 -18.38 -9.13 13.82
CA GLU A 65 -19.32 -9.32 14.95
C GLU A 65 -18.90 -8.54 16.20
N ARG A 66 -17.59 -8.50 16.48
CA ARG A 66 -17.03 -7.82 17.67
C ARG A 66 -16.82 -6.32 17.48
N GLY A 67 -16.57 -5.90 16.25
CA GLY A 67 -16.12 -4.56 15.90
C GLY A 67 -14.64 -4.31 16.24
N VAL A 68 -14.10 -3.25 15.66
CA VAL A 68 -12.73 -2.75 15.88
C VAL A 68 -12.80 -1.48 16.70
N ALA A 69 -12.29 -1.54 17.94
CA ALA A 69 -12.22 -0.37 18.80
C ALA A 69 -11.09 0.55 18.35
N TRP A 70 -11.38 1.85 18.27
CA TRP A 70 -10.42 2.89 18.01
C TRP A 70 -10.51 3.95 19.10
N LYS A 71 -9.34 4.38 19.57
CA LYS A 71 -9.21 5.46 20.55
C LYS A 71 -8.77 6.72 19.80
N PRO A 72 -9.62 7.76 19.73
CA PRO A 72 -9.25 9.02 19.12
C PRO A 72 -8.01 9.63 19.79
N PRO A 73 -7.15 10.31 19.03
CA PRO A 73 -6.07 11.11 19.60
C PRO A 73 -6.66 12.26 20.43
N THR A 74 -5.92 12.73 21.42
CA THR A 74 -6.38 13.79 22.35
C THR A 74 -6.79 15.08 21.64
N SER A 75 -6.26 15.34 20.43
CA SER A 75 -6.64 16.47 19.57
C SER A 75 -8.08 16.40 19.07
N LEU A 76 -8.68 15.20 19.03
CA LEU A 76 -10.03 14.96 18.53
C LEU A 76 -10.97 14.72 19.73
N PRO A 77 -11.93 15.62 20.02
CA PRO A 77 -12.80 15.51 21.18
C PRO A 77 -13.95 14.51 20.94
N LEU A 78 -13.61 13.30 20.49
CA LEU A 78 -14.54 12.20 20.29
C LEU A 78 -14.36 11.14 21.38
N PRO A 79 -15.44 10.47 21.82
CA PRO A 79 -15.32 9.26 22.63
C PRO A 79 -14.69 8.13 21.80
N PRO A 80 -14.15 7.08 22.44
CA PRO A 80 -13.77 5.85 21.75
C PRO A 80 -14.89 5.35 20.85
N LEU A 81 -14.52 4.95 19.63
CA LEU A 81 -15.46 4.45 18.62
C LEU A 81 -15.23 2.96 18.38
N ILE A 82 -16.28 2.25 17.97
CA ILE A 82 -16.21 0.86 17.53
C ILE A 82 -16.67 0.82 16.09
N PHE A 83 -15.80 0.36 15.20
CA PHE A 83 -16.05 0.25 13.78
C PHE A 83 -16.50 -1.16 13.41
N ARG A 84 -17.50 -1.25 12.55
CA ARG A 84 -17.84 -2.50 11.86
C ARG A 84 -17.16 -2.49 10.49
N LEU A 85 -16.57 -3.61 10.14
CA LEU A 85 -15.74 -3.75 8.95
C LEU A 85 -16.48 -4.50 7.87
N ASP A 86 -17.21 -3.78 7.00
CA ASP A 86 -17.93 -4.37 5.87
C ASP A 86 -17.08 -4.40 4.60
N HIS A 87 -17.27 -5.46 3.80
CA HIS A 87 -16.72 -5.55 2.45
C HIS A 87 -17.51 -4.61 1.52
N ALA A 88 -16.82 -3.65 0.93
CA ALA A 88 -17.46 -2.59 0.15
C ALA A 88 -17.04 -2.59 -1.33
N GLY A 89 -16.68 -3.77 -1.83
CA GLY A 89 -16.49 -4.08 -3.24
C GLY A 89 -15.03 -4.19 -3.65
N GLU A 90 -14.84 -4.91 -4.74
CA GLU A 90 -13.54 -5.12 -5.38
C GLU A 90 -13.07 -3.85 -6.12
N VAL A 91 -11.76 -3.75 -6.31
CA VAL A 91 -11.14 -2.76 -7.19
C VAL A 91 -10.42 -3.49 -8.31
N ASP A 92 -10.29 -2.83 -9.45
CA ASP A 92 -9.60 -3.39 -10.60
C ASP A 92 -8.09 -3.46 -10.34
N ALA A 93 -7.42 -4.47 -10.90
CA ALA A 93 -5.97 -4.61 -10.85
C ALA A 93 -5.27 -3.72 -11.90
N ASP A 94 -5.67 -2.45 -11.99
CA ASP A 94 -5.19 -1.45 -12.95
C ASP A 94 -4.01 -0.62 -12.40
N GLY A 95 -3.46 -1.05 -11.26
CA GLY A 95 -2.44 -0.35 -10.48
C GLY A 95 -2.92 0.95 -9.80
N ASN A 96 -4.14 1.44 -10.05
CA ASN A 96 -4.79 2.54 -9.33
C ASN A 96 -5.66 2.07 -8.16
N CYS A 97 -5.78 0.76 -7.99
CA CYS A 97 -6.46 0.05 -6.92
C CYS A 97 -6.35 0.70 -5.53
N LEU A 98 -5.16 1.10 -5.08
CA LEU A 98 -4.96 1.78 -3.79
C LEU A 98 -5.75 3.11 -3.72
N PHE A 99 -5.60 3.96 -4.74
CA PHE A 99 -6.25 5.27 -4.80
C PHE A 99 -7.77 5.14 -4.99
N THR A 100 -8.21 4.16 -5.76
CA THR A 100 -9.64 3.82 -5.90
C THR A 100 -10.24 3.38 -4.56
N ALA A 101 -9.55 2.49 -3.84
CA ALA A 101 -9.98 2.04 -2.52
C ALA A 101 -9.99 3.20 -1.52
N ALA A 102 -8.90 3.97 -1.42
CA ALA A 102 -8.80 5.09 -0.49
C ALA A 102 -9.85 6.18 -0.76
N ARG A 103 -10.09 6.52 -2.03
CA ARG A 103 -11.16 7.46 -2.43
C ARG A 103 -12.53 6.97 -1.99
N ARG A 104 -12.87 5.72 -2.30
CA ARG A 104 -14.17 5.13 -1.92
C ARG A 104 -14.33 5.12 -0.39
N ALA A 105 -13.26 4.77 0.33
CA ALA A 105 -13.29 4.66 1.79
C ALA A 105 -13.45 6.02 2.49
N ALA A 106 -12.78 7.05 1.96
CA ALA A 106 -12.90 8.42 2.43
C ALA A 106 -14.14 9.16 1.88
N ALA A 107 -14.97 8.51 1.06
CA ALA A 107 -16.06 9.14 0.29
C ALA A 107 -15.59 10.41 -0.45
N ALA A 108 -14.36 10.38 -0.98
CA ALA A 108 -13.73 11.52 -1.62
C ALA A 108 -14.28 11.73 -3.05
N LYS A 109 -14.51 12.99 -3.42
CA LYS A 109 -15.01 13.39 -4.75
C LYS A 109 -14.02 13.21 -5.92
N PRO A 110 -12.72 13.53 -5.76
CA PRO A 110 -11.75 13.46 -6.85
C PRO A 110 -11.61 12.03 -7.36
N ASP A 111 -11.40 11.82 -8.65
CA ASP A 111 -11.18 10.46 -9.16
C ASP A 111 -9.84 9.87 -8.67
N ALA A 112 -9.59 8.59 -8.96
CA ALA A 112 -8.42 7.88 -8.41
C ALA A 112 -7.10 8.39 -9.00
N ARG A 113 -7.09 8.77 -10.28
CA ARG A 113 -5.92 9.31 -10.98
C ARG A 113 -5.63 10.73 -10.49
N ASP A 114 -6.67 11.54 -10.32
CA ASP A 114 -6.57 12.87 -9.73
C ASP A 114 -6.10 12.83 -8.27
N LEU A 115 -6.59 11.87 -7.49
CA LEU A 115 -6.11 11.63 -6.14
C LEU A 115 -4.63 11.24 -6.15
N ARG A 116 -4.22 10.26 -6.97
CA ARG A 116 -2.81 9.87 -7.16
C ARG A 116 -1.94 11.09 -7.45
N HIS A 117 -2.25 11.85 -8.49
CA HIS A 117 -1.43 13.00 -8.87
C HIS A 117 -1.36 14.07 -7.77
N ARG A 118 -2.44 14.33 -7.05
CA ARG A 118 -2.43 15.29 -5.93
C ARG A 118 -1.58 14.79 -4.76
N THR A 119 -1.70 13.51 -4.41
CA THR A 119 -0.89 12.85 -3.39
C THR A 119 0.60 12.93 -3.75
N VAL A 120 0.96 12.65 -5.01
CA VAL A 120 2.34 12.70 -5.49
C VAL A 120 2.89 14.12 -5.50
N ARG A 121 2.14 15.12 -6.00
CA ARG A 121 2.57 16.52 -5.97
C ARG A 121 2.84 17.00 -4.55
N ARG A 122 1.94 16.68 -3.62
CA ARG A 122 2.12 17.02 -2.20
C ARG A 122 3.34 16.34 -1.59
N PHE A 123 3.58 15.06 -1.92
CA PHE A 123 4.82 14.39 -1.49
C PHE A 123 6.05 15.13 -2.01
N ALA A 124 6.08 15.49 -3.30
CA ALA A 124 7.20 16.21 -3.90
C ALA A 124 7.45 17.57 -3.22
N ASP A 125 6.39 18.33 -2.92
CA ASP A 125 6.49 19.60 -2.20
C ASP A 125 7.08 19.42 -0.79
N VAL A 126 6.64 18.37 -0.08
CA VAL A 126 7.13 18.04 1.27
C VAL A 126 8.59 17.58 1.21
N TYR A 127 8.93 16.70 0.26
CA TYR A 127 10.29 16.19 0.08
C TYR A 127 11.26 17.32 -0.28
N ALA A 128 10.89 18.20 -1.22
CA ALA A 128 11.70 19.36 -1.60
C ALA A 128 11.94 20.34 -0.45
N SER A 129 10.99 20.43 0.47
CA SER A 129 11.06 21.32 1.64
C SER A 129 11.69 20.67 2.88
N ALA A 130 11.92 19.36 2.87
CA ALA A 130 12.40 18.62 4.03
C ALA A 130 13.89 18.87 4.30
N PRO A 131 14.31 18.89 5.58
CA PRO A 131 15.72 18.99 5.93
C PRO A 131 16.48 17.73 5.47
N ALA A 132 17.81 17.84 5.34
CA ALA A 132 18.63 16.75 4.81
C ALA A 132 18.43 15.39 5.52
N PRO A 133 18.39 15.29 6.87
CA PRO A 133 18.18 14.00 7.54
C PRO A 133 16.85 13.32 7.19
N ASP A 134 15.78 14.10 7.02
CA ASP A 134 14.47 13.56 6.66
C ASP A 134 14.44 13.11 5.21
N ARG A 135 15.12 13.82 4.31
CA ARG A 135 15.28 13.41 2.91
C ARG A 135 16.11 12.15 2.79
N ASP A 136 17.22 12.04 3.53
CA ASP A 136 18.08 10.86 3.53
C ASP A 136 17.32 9.61 3.99
N ALA A 137 16.47 9.76 5.01
CA ALA A 137 15.59 8.70 5.49
C ALA A 137 14.53 8.28 4.45
N ILE A 138 13.93 9.24 3.75
CA ILE A 138 13.00 8.97 2.64
C ILE A 138 13.73 8.24 1.52
N ASP A 139 14.91 8.71 1.13
CA ASP A 139 15.71 8.09 0.05
C ASP A 139 16.13 6.67 0.42
N GLU A 140 16.45 6.42 1.70
CA GLU A 140 16.73 5.08 2.20
C GLU A 140 15.51 4.16 2.11
N ALA A 141 14.33 4.65 2.52
CA ALA A 141 13.09 3.89 2.38
C ALA A 141 12.77 3.56 0.91
N VAL A 142 12.94 4.52 0.00
CA VAL A 142 12.73 4.30 -1.45
C VAL A 142 13.70 3.25 -1.99
N ARG A 143 15.00 3.33 -1.64
CA ARG A 143 15.99 2.32 -2.04
C ARG A 143 15.61 0.92 -1.57
N HIS A 144 15.20 0.77 -0.31
CA HIS A 144 14.78 -0.53 0.21
C HIS A 144 13.58 -1.13 -0.53
N LEU A 145 12.67 -0.29 -1.05
CA LEU A 145 11.48 -0.75 -1.76
C LEU A 145 11.76 -1.06 -3.24
N TYR A 146 12.60 -0.26 -3.90
CA TYR A 146 12.64 -0.22 -5.37
C TYR A 146 14.03 -0.31 -5.99
N ALA A 147 15.09 -0.16 -5.20
CA ALA A 147 16.47 -0.33 -5.64
C ALA A 147 17.30 -1.04 -4.55
N PRO A 148 16.92 -2.28 -4.17
CA PRO A 148 17.56 -3.00 -3.08
C PRO A 148 19.02 -3.34 -3.42
N ASP A 149 19.84 -3.49 -2.38
CA ASP A 149 21.21 -3.98 -2.55
C ASP A 149 21.20 -5.48 -2.86
N LEU A 150 21.39 -5.82 -4.14
CA LEU A 150 21.44 -7.20 -4.63
C LEU A 150 22.59 -8.04 -4.04
N LYS A 151 23.55 -7.42 -3.33
CA LYS A 151 24.59 -8.14 -2.58
C LYS A 151 24.13 -8.59 -1.19
N ALA A 152 22.92 -8.20 -0.76
CA ALA A 152 22.35 -8.47 0.54
C ALA A 152 20.84 -8.80 0.42
N GLY A 153 20.19 -9.12 1.55
CA GLY A 153 18.72 -9.16 1.62
C GLY A 153 18.02 -10.41 1.10
N TRP A 154 18.73 -11.46 0.69
CA TRP A 154 18.15 -12.72 0.17
C TRP A 154 17.39 -13.56 1.21
N GLY A 155 17.55 -13.28 2.51
CA GLY A 155 16.89 -14.02 3.59
C GLY A 155 15.41 -13.71 3.82
N VAL A 156 14.83 -12.75 3.07
CA VAL A 156 13.42 -12.32 3.24
C VAL A 156 12.55 -12.77 2.06
N HIS A 157 13.05 -12.62 0.83
CA HIS A 157 12.36 -13.05 -0.38
C HIS A 157 13.40 -13.54 -1.40
N VAL A 158 13.09 -14.62 -2.11
CA VAL A 158 14.02 -15.26 -3.07
C VAL A 158 14.14 -14.49 -4.39
N VAL A 159 13.22 -13.55 -4.62
CA VAL A 159 13.25 -12.62 -5.76
C VAL A 159 13.35 -11.19 -5.22
N GLN A 160 14.27 -10.40 -5.77
CA GLN A 160 14.35 -8.96 -5.54
C GLN A 160 14.03 -8.21 -6.83
N GLU A 161 13.40 -7.05 -6.71
CA GLU A 161 12.99 -6.24 -7.85
C GLU A 161 13.70 -4.89 -7.84
N LEU A 162 14.29 -4.52 -8.98
CA LEU A 162 14.78 -3.18 -9.25
C LEU A 162 13.82 -2.49 -10.21
N LYS A 163 13.25 -1.35 -9.79
CA LYS A 163 12.35 -0.54 -10.61
C LYS A 163 13.14 0.57 -11.31
N LEU A 164 12.91 0.68 -12.61
CA LEU A 164 13.49 1.71 -13.47
C LEU A 164 12.38 2.40 -14.26
N LEU A 165 12.59 3.67 -14.59
CA LEU A 165 11.67 4.47 -15.40
C LEU A 165 12.31 4.74 -16.76
N ALA A 166 11.72 4.21 -17.82
CA ALA A 166 12.11 4.47 -19.19
C ALA A 166 11.32 5.68 -19.73
N PRO A 167 11.95 6.81 -20.08
CA PRO A 167 11.24 7.92 -20.71
C PRO A 167 10.63 7.47 -22.03
N LYS A 168 9.30 7.65 -22.22
CA LYS A 168 8.61 7.23 -23.45
C LYS A 168 9.23 7.86 -24.70
N ALA A 169 9.64 9.12 -24.59
CA ALA A 169 10.32 9.86 -25.65
C ALA A 169 11.63 9.21 -26.14
N HIS A 170 12.26 8.35 -25.33
CA HIS A 170 13.53 7.68 -25.65
C HIS A 170 13.39 6.18 -25.90
N ARG A 171 12.16 5.61 -25.89
CA ARG A 171 11.96 4.16 -26.00
C ARG A 171 12.54 3.56 -27.28
N ASP A 172 12.35 4.21 -28.42
CA ASP A 172 12.90 3.74 -29.70
C ASP A 172 14.43 3.65 -29.68
N ALA A 173 15.09 4.64 -29.06
CA ALA A 173 16.55 4.68 -28.95
C ALA A 173 17.08 3.63 -27.96
N ILE A 174 16.33 3.36 -26.89
CA ILE A 174 16.63 2.30 -25.92
C ILE A 174 16.49 0.92 -26.61
N ASP A 175 15.38 0.68 -27.30
CA ASP A 175 15.13 -0.58 -28.02
C ASP A 175 16.13 -0.81 -29.16
N ALA A 176 16.57 0.25 -29.84
CA ALA A 176 17.66 0.17 -30.81
C ALA A 176 18.98 -0.29 -30.15
N ALA A 177 19.37 0.33 -29.03
CA ALA A 177 20.61 -0.05 -28.35
C ALA A 177 20.59 -1.47 -27.77
N ILE A 178 19.44 -1.95 -27.30
CA ILE A 178 19.31 -3.36 -26.88
C ILE A 178 19.50 -4.28 -28.10
N ARG A 179 18.89 -3.94 -29.25
CA ARG A 179 19.06 -4.71 -30.49
C ARG A 179 20.51 -4.71 -30.96
N ASP A 180 21.21 -3.58 -30.91
CA ASP A 180 22.62 -3.50 -31.29
C ASP A 180 23.49 -4.48 -30.48
N LEU A 181 23.25 -4.57 -29.16
CA LEU A 181 23.96 -5.54 -28.31
C LEU A 181 23.58 -7.00 -28.64
N VAL A 182 22.30 -7.25 -28.93
CA VAL A 182 21.83 -8.58 -29.35
C VAL A 182 22.45 -9.01 -30.68
N ASP A 183 22.57 -8.09 -31.64
CA ASP A 183 23.18 -8.33 -32.94
C ASP A 183 24.70 -8.61 -32.82
N LEU A 184 25.33 -8.12 -31.76
CA LEU A 184 26.71 -8.47 -31.37
C LEU A 184 26.82 -9.82 -30.64
N GLY A 185 25.72 -10.54 -30.46
CA GLY A 185 25.67 -11.88 -29.84
C GLY A 185 25.46 -11.88 -28.33
N ILE A 186 25.16 -10.74 -27.71
CA ILE A 186 24.84 -10.67 -26.28
C ILE A 186 23.41 -11.19 -26.06
N GLN A 187 23.20 -11.99 -25.00
CA GLN A 187 21.86 -12.47 -24.65
C GLN A 187 20.93 -11.29 -24.36
N ARG A 188 19.67 -11.37 -24.81
CA ARG A 188 18.75 -10.25 -24.81
C ARG A 188 18.52 -9.68 -23.41
N GLU A 189 18.41 -10.55 -22.41
CA GLU A 189 18.19 -10.18 -21.01
C GLU A 189 19.39 -9.40 -20.45
N MET A 190 20.62 -9.83 -20.74
CA MET A 190 21.85 -9.12 -20.35
C MET A 190 21.99 -7.78 -21.08
N ALA A 191 21.65 -7.74 -22.36
CA ALA A 191 21.64 -6.51 -23.15
C ALA A 191 20.60 -5.52 -22.58
N ALA A 192 19.39 -6.00 -22.32
CA ALA A 192 18.31 -5.21 -21.74
C ALA A 192 18.69 -4.66 -20.36
N GLU A 193 19.19 -5.51 -19.46
CA GLU A 193 19.66 -5.10 -18.14
C GLU A 193 20.70 -3.98 -18.24
N SER A 194 21.72 -4.16 -19.08
CA SER A 194 22.80 -3.18 -19.24
C SER A 194 22.25 -1.84 -19.75
N ILE A 195 21.44 -1.86 -20.80
CA ILE A 195 20.89 -0.64 -21.40
C ILE A 195 19.90 0.04 -20.45
N TYR A 196 19.05 -0.70 -19.76
CA TYR A 196 18.10 -0.13 -18.82
C TYR A 196 18.80 0.49 -17.61
N LYS A 197 19.80 -0.17 -17.03
CA LYS A 197 20.60 0.42 -15.95
C LYS A 197 21.38 1.66 -16.37
N GLU A 198 21.81 1.73 -17.63
CA GLU A 198 22.54 2.88 -18.17
C GLU A 198 21.62 4.06 -18.49
N ARG A 199 20.45 3.81 -19.09
CA ARG A 199 19.64 4.83 -19.76
C ARG A 199 18.31 5.17 -19.09
N CYS A 200 17.84 4.32 -18.19
CA CYS A 200 16.61 4.58 -17.42
C CYS A 200 16.94 5.24 -16.09
N ILE A 201 15.92 5.83 -15.47
CA ILE A 201 16.03 6.44 -14.14
C ILE A 201 15.75 5.37 -13.10
N ALA A 202 16.70 5.10 -12.20
CA ALA A 202 16.44 4.22 -11.07
C ALA A 202 15.50 4.89 -10.06
N VAL A 203 14.59 4.10 -9.47
CA VAL A 203 13.73 4.56 -8.38
C VAL A 203 14.47 4.37 -7.06
N ASP A 204 15.31 5.33 -6.69
CA ASP A 204 16.27 5.23 -5.57
C ASP A 204 16.31 6.45 -4.63
N ASN A 205 15.37 7.39 -4.81
CA ASN A 205 15.23 8.59 -3.98
C ASN A 205 13.81 9.18 -4.07
N GLY A 206 13.49 10.18 -3.26
CA GLY A 206 12.18 10.82 -3.26
C GLY A 206 11.76 11.39 -4.62
N ASP A 207 12.67 12.03 -5.37
CA ASP A 207 12.34 12.62 -6.68
C ASP A 207 11.98 11.55 -7.73
N SER A 208 12.75 10.46 -7.78
CA SER A 208 12.48 9.33 -8.67
C SER A 208 11.24 8.54 -8.25
N TRP A 209 10.98 8.42 -6.94
CA TRP A 209 9.73 7.86 -6.41
C TRP A 209 8.51 8.67 -6.86
N ALA A 210 8.58 10.01 -6.83
CA ALA A 210 7.49 10.85 -7.28
C ALA A 210 7.19 10.65 -8.77
N LYS A 211 8.24 10.49 -9.60
CA LYS A 211 8.07 10.14 -11.02
C LYS A 211 7.44 8.76 -11.19
N TYR A 212 7.90 7.76 -10.44
CA TYR A 212 7.35 6.42 -10.46
C TYR A 212 5.86 6.42 -10.08
N MET A 213 5.50 6.99 -8.94
CA MET A 213 4.12 7.01 -8.45
C MET A 213 3.18 7.85 -9.34
N SER A 214 3.72 8.75 -10.17
CA SER A 214 2.96 9.48 -11.19
C SER A 214 2.53 8.61 -12.37
N VAL A 215 3.19 7.48 -12.64
CA VAL A 215 2.80 6.56 -13.72
C VAL A 215 1.47 5.91 -13.36
N SER A 216 0.42 6.31 -14.05
CA SER A 216 -0.99 5.99 -13.76
C SER A 216 -1.59 4.88 -14.63
N GLY A 217 -0.80 4.30 -15.54
CA GLY A 217 -1.31 3.36 -16.55
C GLY A 217 -2.03 4.06 -17.69
N SER A 218 -1.64 5.32 -17.96
CA SER A 218 -2.22 6.17 -18.99
C SER A 218 -1.27 6.36 -20.17
N ALA A 219 -1.84 6.54 -21.36
CA ALA A 219 -1.10 6.95 -22.55
C ALA A 219 -0.33 8.27 -22.33
N GLU A 220 -0.83 9.15 -21.45
CA GLU A 220 -0.23 10.44 -21.11
C GLU A 220 0.95 10.34 -20.13
N ASP A 221 1.19 9.17 -19.53
CA ASP A 221 2.32 9.02 -18.60
C ASP A 221 3.65 9.26 -19.34
N GLU A 222 4.57 10.01 -18.73
CA GLU A 222 5.86 10.35 -19.36
C GLU A 222 6.85 9.19 -19.42
N HIS A 223 6.66 8.18 -18.55
CA HIS A 223 7.59 7.07 -18.38
C HIS A 223 6.85 5.74 -18.41
N ASP A 224 7.52 4.72 -18.95
CA ASP A 224 7.14 3.32 -18.75
C ASP A 224 7.92 2.73 -17.57
N ILE A 225 7.29 1.86 -16.80
CA ILE A 225 7.94 1.13 -15.71
C ILE A 225 8.64 -0.10 -16.30
N ILE A 226 9.92 -0.25 -15.96
CA ILE A 226 10.71 -1.45 -16.22
C ILE A 226 11.03 -2.09 -14.87
N THR A 227 10.76 -3.39 -14.74
CA THR A 227 11.11 -4.16 -13.54
C THR A 227 12.17 -5.20 -13.91
N LEU A 228 13.34 -5.09 -13.30
CA LEU A 228 14.37 -6.12 -13.35
C LEU A 228 14.21 -7.03 -12.14
N GLN A 229 13.90 -8.30 -12.35
CA GLN A 229 13.75 -9.28 -11.28
C GLN A 229 15.02 -10.10 -11.16
N TYR A 230 15.53 -10.24 -9.94
CA TYR A 230 16.77 -10.94 -9.63
C TYR A 230 16.52 -12.08 -8.65
N THR A 231 17.22 -13.19 -8.84
CA THR A 231 17.53 -14.15 -7.77
C THR A 231 18.97 -13.96 -7.32
N GLU A 232 19.40 -14.68 -6.28
CA GLU A 232 20.80 -14.67 -5.84
C GLU A 232 21.77 -15.10 -6.97
N GLU A 233 21.28 -15.86 -7.96
CA GLU A 233 22.06 -16.33 -9.11
C GLU A 233 22.21 -15.29 -10.22
N GLY A 234 21.45 -14.19 -10.18
CA GLY A 234 21.50 -13.13 -11.18
C GLY A 234 20.13 -12.70 -11.68
N LEU A 235 20.11 -12.02 -12.83
CA LEU A 235 18.87 -11.56 -13.45
C LEU A 235 18.01 -12.75 -13.88
N LEU A 236 16.79 -12.80 -13.35
CA LEU A 236 15.80 -13.83 -13.67
C LEU A 236 14.98 -13.44 -14.90
N THR A 237 14.43 -12.22 -14.91
CA THR A 237 13.58 -11.73 -16.01
C THR A 237 13.52 -10.21 -16.02
N VAL A 238 13.08 -9.68 -17.16
CA VAL A 238 12.82 -8.27 -17.39
C VAL A 238 11.35 -8.11 -17.74
N ASP A 239 10.60 -7.40 -16.91
CA ASP A 239 9.22 -7.02 -17.17
C ASP A 239 9.16 -5.58 -17.67
N GLU A 240 8.52 -5.39 -18.82
CA GLU A 240 8.47 -4.12 -19.55
C GLU A 240 7.00 -3.75 -19.77
N ASN A 241 6.55 -2.66 -19.15
CA ASN A 241 5.19 -2.15 -19.34
C ASN A 241 5.04 -1.41 -20.69
N ARG A 242 5.15 -2.15 -21.81
CA ARG A 242 5.13 -1.55 -23.17
C ARG A 242 3.78 -1.01 -23.59
N ASP A 243 2.70 -1.57 -23.08
CA ASP A 243 1.34 -1.19 -23.48
C ASP A 243 0.86 0.06 -22.75
N GLY A 244 1.66 0.61 -21.83
CA GLY A 244 1.33 1.81 -21.05
C GLY A 244 0.16 1.59 -20.10
N HIS A 245 -0.19 0.34 -19.80
CA HIS A 245 -1.35 -0.02 -18.97
C HIS A 245 -1.00 -0.29 -17.51
N ALA A 246 0.25 -0.66 -17.20
CA ALA A 246 0.66 -0.80 -15.82
C ALA A 246 0.83 0.58 -15.17
N ALA A 247 0.23 0.74 -13.99
CA ALA A 247 0.48 1.86 -13.12
C ALA A 247 1.45 1.47 -12.02
N ALA A 248 2.12 2.45 -11.41
CA ALA A 248 2.89 2.21 -10.21
C ALA A 248 1.97 1.70 -9.09
N PHE A 249 2.39 0.59 -8.46
CA PHE A 249 1.72 0.03 -7.30
C PHE A 249 1.96 0.90 -6.08
N GLY A 250 0.91 1.11 -5.29
CA GLY A 250 0.98 1.84 -4.04
C GLY A 250 1.78 1.09 -2.97
N ASP A 251 2.57 1.84 -2.21
CA ASP A 251 3.41 1.39 -1.11
C ASP A 251 3.05 2.11 0.20
N ASP A 252 3.77 1.82 1.27
CA ASP A 252 3.58 2.46 2.57
C ASP A 252 3.77 3.99 2.50
N ILE A 253 4.67 4.48 1.64
CA ILE A 253 4.88 5.93 1.43
C ILE A 253 3.61 6.56 0.84
N ALA A 254 3.01 5.94 -0.18
CA ALA A 254 1.77 6.41 -0.79
C ALA A 254 0.60 6.37 0.22
N ILE A 255 0.53 5.33 1.07
CA ILE A 255 -0.50 5.20 2.10
C ILE A 255 -0.35 6.31 3.16
N GLU A 256 0.86 6.62 3.62
CA GLU A 256 1.11 7.75 4.52
C GLU A 256 0.75 9.10 3.90
N CYS A 257 1.02 9.27 2.59
CA CYS A 257 0.62 10.47 1.87
C CYS A 257 -0.90 10.58 1.75
N LEU A 258 -1.62 9.45 1.57
CA LEU A 258 -3.08 9.41 1.59
C LEU A 258 -3.64 9.70 2.99
N ALA A 259 -3.04 9.15 4.04
CA ALA A 259 -3.39 9.46 5.43
C ALA A 259 -3.32 10.98 5.65
N THR A 260 -2.23 11.61 5.20
CA THR A 260 -2.02 13.06 5.26
C THR A 260 -3.05 13.83 4.42
N GLU A 261 -3.34 13.38 3.20
CA GLU A 261 -4.33 14.00 2.31
C GLU A 261 -5.72 14.04 2.95
N PHE A 262 -6.12 12.95 3.61
CA PHE A 262 -7.42 12.85 4.26
C PHE A 262 -7.45 13.35 5.71
N LYS A 263 -6.28 13.62 6.32
CA LYS A 263 -6.12 13.93 7.75
C LYS A 263 -6.76 12.85 8.65
N ARG A 264 -6.55 11.60 8.25
CA ARG A 264 -7.10 10.38 8.89
C ARG A 264 -5.98 9.39 9.07
N GLU A 265 -6.05 8.58 10.12
CA GLU A 265 -5.27 7.34 10.15
C GLU A 265 -5.80 6.39 9.05
N VAL A 266 -4.89 5.73 8.35
CA VAL A 266 -5.21 4.68 7.39
C VAL A 266 -4.73 3.38 7.99
N TYR A 267 -5.61 2.39 8.09
CA TYR A 267 -5.24 1.06 8.55
C TYR A 267 -5.28 0.09 7.37
N VAL A 268 -4.13 -0.44 6.98
CA VAL A 268 -4.10 -1.57 6.06
C VAL A 268 -4.43 -2.84 6.84
N VAL A 269 -5.51 -3.50 6.46
CA VAL A 269 -5.94 -4.78 7.01
C VAL A 269 -5.46 -5.88 6.08
N GLN A 270 -4.44 -6.62 6.50
CA GLN A 270 -3.88 -7.70 5.71
C GLN A 270 -4.42 -9.03 6.21
N ALA A 271 -4.92 -9.88 5.29
CA ALA A 271 -5.21 -11.28 5.58
C ALA A 271 -4.20 -12.20 4.89
N HIS A 272 -3.49 -12.99 5.69
CA HIS A 272 -2.53 -13.98 5.22
C HIS A 272 -3.19 -15.36 5.13
N GLY A 273 -2.78 -16.14 4.13
CA GLY A 273 -3.28 -17.51 3.92
C GLY A 273 -2.62 -18.50 4.86
N ALA A 274 -3.07 -19.75 4.77
CA ALA A 274 -2.49 -20.85 5.55
C ALA A 274 -1.01 -21.15 5.20
N ASP A 275 -0.53 -20.66 4.06
CA ASP A 275 0.85 -20.75 3.58
C ASP A 275 1.81 -19.89 4.41
N ALA A 276 1.33 -18.77 4.97
CA ALA A 276 2.12 -17.87 5.81
C ALA A 276 1.82 -18.04 7.31
N MET A 277 0.60 -18.44 7.69
CA MET A 277 0.17 -18.53 9.10
C MET A 277 -0.55 -19.84 9.41
N VAL A 278 -0.01 -20.60 10.37
CA VAL A 278 -0.61 -21.87 10.85
C VAL A 278 -1.78 -21.63 11.81
N ASP A 279 -1.86 -20.45 12.43
CA ASP A 279 -2.85 -20.12 13.47
C ASP A 279 -4.02 -19.27 12.94
N GLU A 280 -5.25 -19.72 13.18
CA GLU A 280 -6.50 -19.03 12.82
C GLU A 280 -6.69 -17.67 13.50
N ASP A 281 -6.06 -17.45 14.67
CA ASP A 281 -6.20 -16.20 15.40
C ASP A 281 -5.22 -15.10 14.96
N ASN A 282 -4.19 -15.48 14.19
CA ASN A 282 -3.11 -14.60 13.76
C ASN A 282 -3.05 -14.43 12.23
N CYS A 283 -4.16 -14.68 11.52
CA CYS A 283 -4.19 -14.54 10.05
C CYS A 283 -4.62 -13.15 9.55
N VAL A 284 -5.00 -12.22 10.44
CA VAL A 284 -5.41 -10.84 10.07
C VAL A 284 -4.64 -9.81 10.90
N PHE A 285 -4.00 -8.85 10.23
CA PHE A 285 -3.21 -7.79 10.84
C PHE A 285 -3.73 -6.41 10.47
N PHE A 286 -3.60 -5.45 11.40
CA PHE A 286 -3.89 -4.04 11.19
C PHE A 286 -2.58 -3.28 11.22
N LEU A 287 -2.18 -2.73 10.08
CA LEU A 287 -0.97 -1.93 9.91
C LEU A 287 -1.37 -0.45 9.87
N PRO A 288 -1.06 0.34 10.91
CA PRO A 288 -1.45 1.74 10.97
C PRO A 288 -0.47 2.63 10.20
N HIS A 289 -1.02 3.56 9.43
CA HIS A 289 -0.31 4.65 8.76
C HIS A 289 -0.92 5.97 9.23
N ARG A 290 -0.07 6.82 9.81
CA ARG A 290 -0.51 8.09 10.40
C ARG A 290 -0.29 9.25 9.43
N PRO A 291 -1.18 10.25 9.43
CA PRO A 291 -0.94 11.47 8.67
C PRO A 291 0.27 12.21 9.23
N ARG A 292 0.98 12.91 8.34
CA ARG A 292 1.88 14.00 8.76
C ARG A 292 1.00 15.18 9.20
N GLY A 293 1.01 15.46 10.51
CA GLY A 293 0.21 16.52 11.11
C GLY A 293 -0.97 16.00 11.93
N GLU A 294 -2.04 16.78 12.02
CA GLU A 294 -3.18 16.48 12.88
C GLU A 294 -4.15 15.46 12.25
N ILE A 295 -4.67 14.58 13.08
CA ILE A 295 -5.81 13.70 12.75
C ILE A 295 -7.08 14.48 13.06
N CYS A 296 -7.86 14.78 12.03
CA CYS A 296 -9.08 15.58 12.13
C CYS A 296 -10.36 14.77 11.99
N GLU A 297 -10.24 13.50 11.59
CA GLU A 297 -11.36 12.68 11.15
C GLU A 297 -11.16 11.22 11.57
N PRO A 298 -12.25 10.42 11.68
CA PRO A 298 -12.16 8.99 11.95
C PRO A 298 -11.34 8.22 10.90
N PRO A 299 -10.69 7.11 11.29
CA PRO A 299 -9.81 6.35 10.40
C PRO A 299 -10.55 5.73 9.21
N ILE A 300 -9.79 5.43 8.17
CA ILE A 300 -10.24 4.53 7.10
C ILE A 300 -9.48 3.21 7.18
N PHE A 301 -10.11 2.12 6.75
CA PHE A 301 -9.48 0.81 6.69
C PHE A 301 -9.40 0.38 5.21
N LEU A 302 -8.28 -0.21 4.81
CA LEU A 302 -8.06 -0.69 3.45
C LEU A 302 -7.68 -2.16 3.54
N PHE A 303 -8.46 -3.05 2.93
CA PHE A 303 -8.17 -4.48 2.96
C PHE A 303 -7.20 -4.84 1.84
N MET A 304 -6.21 -5.67 2.16
CA MET A 304 -5.25 -6.17 1.19
C MET A 304 -5.13 -7.69 1.34
N LYS A 305 -5.40 -8.42 0.26
CA LYS A 305 -4.98 -9.81 0.11
C LYS A 305 -3.85 -9.86 -0.93
N GLY A 306 -2.72 -10.46 -0.56
CA GLY A 306 -1.40 -10.37 -1.21
C GLY A 306 -1.24 -10.88 -2.65
N THR A 307 -2.27 -10.85 -3.49
CA THR A 307 -2.21 -11.23 -4.91
C THR A 307 -3.06 -10.33 -5.83
N GLY A 308 -3.19 -9.04 -5.49
CA GLY A 308 -3.76 -8.03 -6.41
C GLY A 308 -5.21 -7.62 -6.16
N ALA A 309 -5.78 -7.98 -5.00
CA ALA A 309 -7.09 -7.48 -4.58
C ALA A 309 -6.92 -6.49 -3.42
N ASN A 310 -6.82 -5.20 -3.75
CA ASN A 310 -6.83 -4.10 -2.78
C ASN A 310 -8.28 -3.72 -2.48
N MET A 311 -8.89 -4.43 -1.57
CA MET A 311 -10.30 -4.34 -1.26
C MET A 311 -10.62 -3.20 -0.28
N LEU A 312 -11.86 -2.73 -0.36
CA LEU A 312 -12.37 -1.70 0.54
C LEU A 312 -12.67 -2.27 1.94
N LEU A 313 -12.34 -1.49 2.97
CA LEU A 313 -12.89 -1.63 4.31
C LEU A 313 -13.39 -0.29 4.83
N THR A 314 -14.59 0.12 4.47
CA THR A 314 -15.29 1.06 5.36
C THR A 314 -16.79 0.96 5.12
N ARG A 315 -17.54 0.81 6.21
CA ARG A 315 -18.32 1.94 6.74
C ARG A 315 -18.87 1.64 8.14
N ALA A 316 -18.99 2.71 8.93
CA ALA A 316 -19.84 2.78 10.12
C ALA A 316 -21.32 2.84 9.72
#